data_AF-A0A8J5N284-F1
#
_entry.id   AF-A0A8J5N284-F1
#
_cell.length_a   1.000
_cell.length_b   1.000
_cell.length_c   1.000
_cell.angle_alpha   90.00
_cell.angle_beta   90.00
_cell.angle_gamma   90.00
#
_symmetry.space_group_name_H-M   'P 1'
#
loop_
_entity.id
_entity.type
_entity.pdbx_description
1 polymer ?
#
loop_
_entity_poly.entity_id
_entity_poly.type
_entity_poly.pdbx_seq_one_letter_code
_entity_poly.pdbx_strand_id
1 'polypeptide(L)'
;MRPILLLVVVVMLLGGAVSELPPPERSYNILMVLMVASPSHRNVFVSLAEGLADRGHKVHMLSCLSNFSTARNITQHYVGLNIMDDLPFNVQNS
;
A
#
# COMPACT_ATOMS: atom_id res chain seq x y z
N MET A 1 -19.78 23.38 29.20
CA MET A 1 -19.32 23.47 27.79
C MET A 1 -17.82 23.76 27.67
N ARG A 2 -17.29 24.78 28.35
CA ARG A 2 -15.84 25.11 28.36
C ARG A 2 -14.86 24.02 28.83
N PRO A 3 -15.14 23.21 29.87
CA PRO A 3 -14.16 22.20 30.32
C PRO A 3 -14.05 21.01 29.36
N ILE A 4 -15.12 20.70 28.62
CA ILE A 4 -15.14 19.60 27.63
C ILE A 4 -14.26 19.96 26.44
N LEU A 5 -14.32 21.22 25.99
CA LEU A 5 -13.47 21.73 24.91
C LEU A 5 -11.98 21.65 25.28
N LEU A 6 -11.63 22.02 26.51
CA LEU A 6 -10.25 21.93 27.01
C LEU A 6 -9.76 20.47 27.08
N LEU A 7 -10.63 19.55 27.49
CA LEU A 7 -10.28 18.13 27.59
C LEU A 7 -10.05 17.50 26.21
N VAL A 8 -10.84 17.89 25.20
CA VAL A 8 -10.63 17.46 23.79
C VAL A 8 -9.31 18.01 23.23
N VAL A 9 -8.97 19.27 23.52
CA VAL A 9 -7.70 19.88 23.09
C VAL A 9 -6.50 19.20 23.77
N VAL A 10 -6.62 18.86 25.05
CA VAL A 10 -5.59 18.12 25.80
C VAL A 10 -5.44 16.69 25.28
N VAL A 11 -6.53 16.02 24.92
CA VAL A 11 -6.48 14.69 24.27
C VAL A 11 -5.92 14.77 22.85
N MET A 12 -6.10 15.86 22.10
CA MET A 12 -5.44 16.07 20.81
C MET A 12 -3.94 16.39 20.95
N LEU A 13 -3.55 17.09 22.02
CA LEU A 13 -2.14 17.40 22.34
C LEU A 13 -1.37 16.20 22.91
N LEU A 14 -2.04 15.28 23.60
CA LEU A 14 -1.45 14.06 24.20
C LEU A 14 -1.68 12.79 23.36
N GLY A 15 -2.76 12.78 22.58
CA GLY A 15 -3.27 11.61 21.86
C GLY A 15 -2.96 11.71 20.38
N GLY A 16 -1.73 11.32 20.05
CA GLY A 16 -1.29 11.22 18.68
C GLY A 16 0.08 10.61 18.57
N ALA A 17 0.40 9.60 19.39
CA ALA A 17 1.45 8.66 19.00
C ALA A 17 0.91 7.86 17.81
N VAL A 18 0.86 8.52 16.64
CA VAL A 18 0.85 7.83 15.37
C VAL A 18 2.09 6.96 15.44
N SER A 19 1.93 5.64 15.43
CA SER A 19 3.06 4.71 15.37
C SER A 19 3.73 4.85 14.00
N GLU A 20 4.39 5.98 13.79
CA GLU A 20 5.27 6.19 12.66
C GLU A 20 6.52 5.35 12.91
N LEU A 21 6.72 4.38 12.02
CA LEU A 21 7.99 3.68 11.94
C LEU A 21 9.11 4.73 11.81
N PRO A 22 10.27 4.54 12.48
CA PRO A 22 11.40 5.46 12.35
C PRO A 22 11.80 5.58 10.88
N PRO A 23 12.09 6.79 10.35
CA PRO A 23 12.44 7.01 8.96
C PRO A 23 13.46 5.97 8.47
N PRO A 24 13.30 5.41 7.25
CA PRO A 24 14.25 4.43 6.77
C PRO A 24 15.64 5.06 6.67
N GLU A 25 16.67 4.31 7.06
CA GLU A 25 18.07 4.77 7.00
C GLU A 25 18.47 5.24 5.60
N ARG A 26 17.90 4.60 4.55
CA ARG A 26 18.08 4.96 3.15
C ARG A 26 16.93 4.46 2.27
N SER A 27 16.85 4.99 1.05
CA SER A 27 16.01 4.45 -0.02
C SER A 27 16.60 3.14 -0.58
N TYR A 28 15.73 2.18 -0.90
CA TYR A 28 16.10 0.87 -1.44
C TYR A 28 15.31 0.59 -2.71
N ASN A 29 15.88 -0.24 -3.60
CA ASN A 29 15.16 -0.82 -4.74
C ASN A 29 14.63 -2.20 -4.33
N ILE A 30 13.32 -2.35 -4.25
CA ILE A 30 12.65 -3.54 -3.73
C ILE A 30 11.93 -4.24 -4.89
N LEU A 31 12.20 -5.53 -5.08
CA LEU A 31 11.48 -6.36 -6.04
C LEU A 31 10.38 -7.15 -5.33
N MET A 32 9.14 -6.99 -5.78
CA MET A 32 7.98 -7.76 -5.32
C MET A 32 7.49 -8.66 -6.46
N VAL A 33 7.18 -9.92 -6.16
CA VAL A 33 6.75 -10.91 -7.15
C VAL A 33 5.40 -11.50 -6.73
N LEU A 34 4.36 -11.21 -7.51
CA LEU A 34 2.98 -11.65 -7.27
C LEU A 34 2.49 -12.54 -8.43
N MET A 35 2.71 -13.84 -8.30
CA MET A 35 2.38 -14.82 -9.34
C MET A 35 0.96 -15.40 -9.24
N VAL A 36 0.18 -15.02 -8.21
CA VAL A 36 -1.19 -15.50 -8.01
C VAL A 36 -2.14 -14.33 -7.81
N ALA A 37 -3.12 -14.24 -8.70
CA ALA A 37 -4.19 -13.26 -8.70
C ALA A 37 -5.29 -13.64 -7.71
N SER A 38 -5.32 -13.03 -6.53
CA SER A 38 -6.49 -13.10 -5.65
C SER A 38 -6.77 -11.75 -5.00
N PRO A 39 -8.03 -11.43 -4.66
CA PRO A 39 -8.37 -10.17 -3.98
C PRO A 39 -7.59 -9.98 -2.66
N SER A 40 -7.39 -11.06 -1.90
CA SER A 40 -6.63 -11.01 -0.64
C SER A 40 -5.15 -10.71 -0.88
N HIS A 41 -4.53 -11.31 -1.90
CA HIS A 41 -3.16 -10.99 -2.28
C HIS A 41 -3.03 -9.53 -2.71
N ARG A 42 -3.96 -9.03 -3.53
CA ARG A 42 -3.96 -7.62 -3.94
C ARG A 42 -4.00 -6.70 -2.72
N ASN A 43 -4.97 -6.89 -1.82
CA ASN A 43 -5.13 -6.00 -0.67
C ASN A 43 -3.89 -5.97 0.24
N VAL A 44 -3.25 -7.12 0.47
CA VAL A 44 -2.06 -7.16 1.33
C VAL A 44 -0.83 -6.57 0.63
N PHE A 45 -0.54 -7.02 -0.59
CA PHE A 45 0.72 -6.69 -1.24
C PHE A 45 0.73 -5.30 -1.88
N VAL A 46 -0.42 -4.80 -2.37
CA VAL A 46 -0.50 -3.43 -2.88
C VAL A 46 -0.35 -2.44 -1.74
N SER A 47 -1.07 -2.62 -0.63
CA SER A 47 -0.93 -1.73 0.53
C SER A 47 0.48 -1.76 1.12
N LEU A 48 1.15 -2.92 1.12
CA LEU A 48 2.56 -3.02 1.50
C LEU A 48 3.46 -2.23 0.54
N ALA A 49 3.27 -2.38 -0.77
CA ALA A 49 4.05 -1.68 -1.78
C ALA A 49 3.88 -0.15 -1.68
N GLU A 50 2.66 0.32 -1.46
CA GLU A 50 2.33 1.73 -1.26
C GLU A 50 2.99 2.27 0.02
N GLY A 51 2.88 1.54 1.14
CA GLY A 51 3.58 1.92 2.36
C GLY A 51 5.10 2.00 2.20
N LEU A 52 5.72 1.09 1.44
CA LEU A 52 7.15 1.15 1.13
C LEU A 52 7.49 2.35 0.23
N ALA A 53 6.66 2.62 -0.77
CA ALA A 53 6.82 3.73 -1.69
C ALA A 53 6.71 5.09 -0.99
N ASP A 54 5.73 5.24 -0.09
CA ASP A 54 5.49 6.44 0.73
C ASP A 54 6.65 6.71 1.68
N ARG A 55 7.32 5.66 2.16
CA ARG A 55 8.56 5.78 2.94
C ARG A 55 9.80 6.07 2.10
N GLY A 56 9.66 6.21 0.78
CA GLY A 56 10.73 6.62 -0.12
C GLY A 56 11.51 5.47 -0.76
N HIS A 57 11.05 4.22 -0.64
CA HIS A 57 11.63 3.10 -1.40
C HIS A 57 11.12 3.10 -2.85
N LYS A 58 11.93 2.56 -3.76
CA LYS A 58 11.53 2.28 -5.14
C LYS A 58 11.07 0.83 -5.23
N VAL A 59 9.82 0.60 -5.59
CA VAL A 59 9.25 -0.75 -5.66
C VAL A 59 9.08 -1.15 -7.12
N HIS A 60 9.65 -2.29 -7.51
CA HIS A 60 9.41 -2.93 -8.79
C HIS A 60 8.51 -4.14 -8.54
N MET A 61 7.30 -4.13 -9.07
CA MET A 61 6.33 -5.21 -8.86
C MET A 61 6.15 -6.01 -10.14
N LEU A 62 6.55 -7.29 -10.11
CA LEU A 62 6.21 -8.27 -11.13
C LEU A 62 4.87 -8.90 -10.77
N SER A 63 3.86 -8.80 -11.63
CA SER A 63 2.53 -9.35 -11.32
C SER A 63 1.82 -9.92 -12.54
N CYS A 64 0.97 -10.93 -12.30
CA CYS A 64 -0.02 -11.45 -13.24
C CYS A 64 -1.30 -10.58 -13.31
N LEU A 65 -1.42 -9.55 -12.48
CA LEU A 65 -2.50 -8.58 -12.54
C LEU A 65 -1.98 -7.33 -13.29
N SER A 66 -2.87 -6.47 -13.82
CA SER A 66 -2.49 -5.11 -14.26
C SER A 66 -3.15 -3.97 -13.43
N ASN A 67 -2.46 -2.82 -13.32
CA ASN A 67 -2.99 -1.52 -12.89
C ASN A 67 -3.59 -1.42 -11.46
N PHE A 68 -2.83 -1.68 -10.39
CA PHE A 68 -3.38 -1.62 -9.00
C PHE A 68 -2.95 -0.41 -8.17
N SER A 69 -2.00 0.39 -8.63
CA SER A 69 -1.49 1.51 -7.86
C SER A 69 -1.06 2.64 -8.78
N THR A 70 -1.32 3.86 -8.33
CA THR A 70 -0.95 5.12 -8.99
C THR A 70 0.28 5.77 -8.36
N ALA A 71 0.91 5.12 -7.38
CA ALA A 71 2.06 5.66 -6.66
C ALA A 71 3.27 5.80 -7.59
N ARG A 72 3.89 7.00 -7.62
CA ARG A 72 5.00 7.34 -8.54
C ARG A 72 6.27 6.50 -8.32
N ASN A 73 6.46 5.95 -7.13
CA ASN A 73 7.64 5.14 -6.78
C ASN A 73 7.41 3.64 -6.96
N ILE A 74 6.30 3.23 -7.58
CA ILE A 74 6.00 1.83 -7.91
C ILE A 74 6.03 1.66 -9.42
N THR A 75 6.95 0.84 -9.91
CA THR A 75 6.99 0.39 -11.31
C THR A 75 6.38 -1.01 -11.39
N GLN A 76 5.32 -1.15 -12.18
CA GLN A 76 4.64 -2.44 -12.38
C GLN A 76 5.10 -3.08 -13.69
N HIS A 77 5.40 -4.37 -13.64
CA HIS A 77 5.72 -5.18 -14.80
C HIS A 77 4.71 -6.33 -14.87
N TYR A 78 3.89 -6.31 -15.92
CA TYR A 78 2.97 -7.40 -16.19
C TYR A 78 3.75 -8.61 -16.70
N VAL A 79 3.69 -9.70 -15.95
CA VAL A 79 4.24 -10.99 -16.35
C VAL A 79 3.03 -11.80 -16.79
N GLY A 80 2.80 -11.89 -18.10
CA GLY A 80 1.65 -12.56 -18.75
C GLY A 80 1.61 -14.08 -18.55
N LEU A 81 1.77 -14.51 -17.30
CA LEU A 81 1.55 -15.85 -16.82
C LEU A 81 0.08 -15.89 -16.38
N ASN A 82 -0.76 -16.17 -17.37
CA ASN A 82 -2.20 -16.26 -17.25
C ASN A 82 -2.58 -17.55 -16.51
N ILE A 83 -2.22 -17.65 -15.23
CA ILE A 83 -2.64 -18.78 -14.38
C ILE A 83 -4.14 -18.63 -14.03
N MET A 84 -4.77 -17.46 -14.29
CA MET A 84 -6.16 -17.16 -13.94
C MET A 84 -6.89 -16.24 -14.95
N ASP A 85 -6.67 -16.39 -16.27
CA ASP A 85 -7.52 -15.70 -17.27
C ASP A 85 -9.00 -16.15 -17.23
N ASP A 86 -9.29 -17.28 -16.58
CA ASP A 86 -10.63 -17.85 -16.48
C ASP A 86 -11.46 -17.33 -15.28
N LEU A 87 -10.93 -16.41 -14.47
CA LEU A 87 -11.70 -15.83 -13.37
C LEU A 87 -12.18 -14.42 -13.74
N PRO A 88 -13.51 -14.20 -13.89
CA PRO A 88 -14.06 -12.89 -14.18
C PRO A 88 -13.97 -11.99 -12.94
N PHE A 89 -12.79 -11.44 -12.67
CA PHE A 89 -12.64 -10.36 -11.70
C PHE A 89 -12.97 -9.04 -12.38
N ASN A 90 -14.28 -8.78 -12.44
CA ASN A 90 -14.86 -7.50 -12.80
C ASN A 90 -14.33 -6.40 -11.85
N VAL A 91 -13.36 -5.62 -12.34
CA VAL A 91 -12.90 -4.39 -11.67
C VAL A 91 -13.90 -3.29 -12.00
N GLN A 92 -15.01 -3.25 -11.26
CA GLN A 92 -15.79 -2.02 -11.08
C GLN A 92 -16.25 -1.92 -9.63
N ASN A 93 -15.79 -0.82 -8.99
CA ASN A 93 -16.32 -0.20 -7.77
C ASN A 93 -16.16 -0.94 -6.43
N SER A 94 -15.18 -0.49 -5.64
CA SER A 94 -15.35 -0.11 -4.22
C SER A 94 -14.04 0.44 -3.67
#